data_AF-A0A661L5T8-F1
#
_entry.id   AF-A0A661L5T8-F1
#
_cell.length_a   1.000
_cell.length_b   1.000
_cell.length_c   1.000
_cell.angle_alpha   90.00
_cell.angle_beta   90.00
_cell.angle_gamma   90.00
#
_symmetry.space_group_name_H-M   'P 1'
#
loop_
_entity.id
_entity.type
_entity.pdbx_description
1 polymer ?
#
loop_
_entity_poly.entity_id
_entity_poly.type
_entity_poly.pdbx_seq_one_letter_code
_entity_poly.pdbx_strand_id
1 'polypeptide(L)'
;MKTYLECYACFLRHGLEASRIAGLDEAEQKQVLNGIMEILKAMDLTATPPQIAQVIHKRIRELSRSSDPYKEMKQEQNRCLLQMEGDLQRHISGSANPLLEAIKLAGACNAIDMGPTRNWDRVEDLFNQLLSPRLGTFQAEDFVESVSQANTLLYVADNAGEIVGDKILLSLLRREMKADIILAVRGGPILNDATLEDALAVGIARLLGS
;
A
#
# COMPACT_ATOMS: atom_id res chain seq x y z
N MET A 1 -10.34 -0.31 15.55
CA MET A 1 -10.63 1.11 15.29
C MET A 1 -12.13 1.30 15.15
N LYS A 2 -12.72 2.35 15.76
CA LYS A 2 -14.15 2.66 15.61
C LYS A 2 -14.32 3.75 14.55
N THR A 3 -15.50 3.84 13.97
CA THR A 3 -15.84 4.90 13.01
C THR A 3 -16.04 6.23 13.75
N TYR A 4 -15.62 7.33 13.13
CA TYR A 4 -15.76 8.70 13.63
C TYR A 4 -16.36 9.61 12.54
N LEU A 5 -16.70 10.85 12.88
CA LEU A 5 -17.53 11.71 12.01
C LEU A 5 -16.86 12.02 10.66
N GLU A 6 -15.54 12.20 10.66
CA GLU A 6 -14.74 12.46 9.46
C GLU A 6 -14.73 11.27 8.50
N CYS A 7 -15.04 10.05 8.98
CA CYS A 7 -15.16 8.88 8.11
C CYS A 7 -16.29 9.04 7.08
N TYR A 8 -17.38 9.77 7.39
CA TYR A 8 -18.50 9.97 6.45
C TYR A 8 -18.03 10.66 5.17
N ALA A 9 -17.31 11.78 5.31
CA ALA A 9 -16.75 12.51 4.19
C ALA A 9 -15.69 11.69 3.46
N CYS A 10 -14.86 10.96 4.21
CA CYS A 10 -13.83 10.07 3.67
C CYS A 10 -14.43 8.98 2.76
N PHE A 11 -15.50 8.30 3.20
CA PHE A 11 -16.16 7.26 2.39
C PHE A 11 -16.77 7.79 1.10
N LEU A 12 -17.39 8.98 1.14
CA LEU A 12 -17.94 9.60 -0.07
C LEU A 12 -16.83 9.97 -1.07
N ARG A 13 -15.74 10.57 -0.58
CA ARG A 13 -14.58 10.92 -1.41
C ARG A 13 -13.95 9.68 -2.02
N HIS A 14 -13.60 8.68 -1.20
CA HIS A 14 -12.99 7.44 -1.67
C HIS A 14 -13.91 6.67 -2.61
N GLY A 15 -15.21 6.63 -2.34
CA GLY A 15 -16.19 6.01 -3.22
C GLY A 15 -16.22 6.64 -4.60
N LEU A 16 -16.18 7.98 -4.66
CA LEU A 16 -16.11 8.72 -5.92
C LEU A 16 -14.80 8.46 -6.67
N GLU A 17 -13.67 8.59 -6.01
CA GLU A 17 -12.34 8.32 -6.59
C GLU A 17 -12.26 6.88 -7.12
N ALA A 18 -12.69 5.92 -6.31
CA ALA A 18 -12.73 4.52 -6.68
C ALA A 18 -13.68 4.22 -7.85
N SER A 19 -14.84 4.89 -7.93
CA SER A 19 -15.75 4.77 -9.07
C SER A 19 -15.14 5.32 -10.37
N ARG A 20 -14.33 6.39 -10.29
CA ARG A 20 -13.60 6.94 -11.44
C ARG A 20 -12.47 6.03 -11.89
N ILE A 21 -11.69 5.49 -10.94
CA ILE A 21 -10.64 4.50 -11.23
C ILE A 21 -11.25 3.27 -11.91
N ALA A 22 -12.43 2.84 -11.46
CA ALA A 22 -13.17 1.73 -12.04
C ALA A 22 -13.77 2.02 -13.43
N GLY A 23 -13.58 3.21 -14.00
CA GLY A 23 -14.06 3.60 -15.32
C GLY A 23 -15.57 3.82 -15.41
N LEU A 24 -16.26 4.01 -14.27
CA LEU A 24 -17.70 4.24 -14.23
C LEU A 24 -18.07 5.62 -14.81
N ASP A 25 -19.20 5.70 -15.51
CA ASP A 25 -19.72 6.98 -16.01
C ASP A 25 -20.36 7.83 -14.89
N GLU A 26 -20.71 9.09 -15.18
CA GLU A 26 -21.26 9.99 -14.15
C GLU A 26 -22.56 9.46 -13.51
N ALA A 27 -23.40 8.76 -14.28
CA ALA A 27 -24.64 8.19 -13.76
C ALA A 27 -24.36 7.03 -12.81
N GLU A 28 -23.41 6.16 -13.16
CA GLU A 28 -22.93 5.06 -12.33
C GLU A 28 -22.19 5.55 -11.08
N GLN A 29 -21.34 6.57 -11.20
CA GLN A 29 -20.68 7.23 -10.07
C GLN A 29 -21.71 7.79 -9.08
N LYS A 30 -22.76 8.43 -9.57
CA LYS A 30 -23.88 8.90 -8.74
C LYS A 30 -24.62 7.75 -8.05
N GLN A 31 -24.79 6.60 -8.72
CA GLN A 31 -25.36 5.41 -8.09
C GLN A 31 -24.47 4.87 -6.95
N VAL A 32 -23.15 4.87 -7.13
CA VAL A 32 -22.19 4.52 -6.05
C VAL A 32 -22.37 5.46 -4.87
N LEU A 33 -22.35 6.77 -5.10
CA LEU A 33 -22.51 7.78 -4.04
C LEU A 33 -23.84 7.64 -3.28
N ASN A 34 -24.94 7.43 -4.00
CA ASN A 34 -26.24 7.19 -3.37
C ASN A 34 -26.21 5.93 -2.49
N GLY A 35 -25.61 4.84 -2.97
CA GLY A 35 -25.44 3.62 -2.19
C GLY A 35 -24.62 3.84 -0.92
N ILE A 36 -23.54 4.63 -1.01
CA ILE A 36 -22.72 5.00 0.15
C ILE A 36 -23.54 5.82 1.14
N MET A 37 -24.30 6.82 0.67
CA MET A 37 -25.14 7.65 1.55
C MET A 37 -26.18 6.83 2.32
N GLU A 38 -26.79 5.81 1.70
CA GLU A 38 -27.71 4.91 2.40
C GLU A 38 -27.00 4.08 3.49
N ILE A 39 -25.79 3.57 3.21
CA ILE A 39 -24.98 2.86 4.20
C ILE A 39 -24.63 3.79 5.37
N LEU A 40 -24.14 5.00 5.08
CA LEU A 40 -23.74 5.98 6.08
C LEU A 40 -24.92 6.43 6.94
N LYS A 41 -26.10 6.61 6.35
CA LYS A 41 -27.32 6.97 7.08
C LYS A 41 -27.75 5.88 8.06
N ALA A 42 -27.54 4.62 7.73
CA ALA A 42 -27.88 3.46 8.56
C ALA A 42 -26.74 3.02 9.49
N MET A 43 -25.57 3.66 9.43
CA MET A 43 -24.36 3.23 10.09
C MET A 43 -24.41 3.47 11.60
N ASP A 44 -24.10 2.43 12.38
CA ASP A 44 -23.75 2.56 13.79
C ASP A 44 -22.24 2.86 13.91
N LEU A 45 -21.87 3.78 14.81
CA LEU A 45 -20.47 4.12 15.09
C LEU A 45 -19.68 2.94 15.70
N THR A 46 -20.36 1.85 16.07
CA THR A 46 -19.70 0.58 16.44
C THR A 46 -19.11 -0.18 15.25
N ALA A 47 -19.56 0.08 14.02
CA ALA A 47 -18.97 -0.51 12.84
C ALA A 47 -17.54 0.00 12.63
N THR A 48 -16.67 -0.84 12.07
CA THR A 48 -15.29 -0.46 11.80
C THR A 48 -15.15 0.06 10.36
N PRO A 49 -14.25 1.04 10.10
CA PRO A 49 -14.08 1.56 8.75
C PRO A 49 -13.79 0.51 7.66
N PRO A 50 -12.98 -0.54 7.91
CA PRO A 50 -12.78 -1.61 6.93
C PRO A 50 -14.05 -2.36 6.54
N GLN A 51 -14.98 -2.58 7.48
CA GLN A 51 -16.24 -3.26 7.18
C GLN A 51 -17.11 -2.44 6.21
N ILE A 52 -17.15 -1.13 6.40
CA ILE A 52 -17.90 -0.21 5.54
C ILE A 52 -17.22 -0.15 4.16
N ALA A 53 -15.90 0.00 4.11
CA ALA A 53 -15.14 0.00 2.87
C ALA A 53 -15.41 -1.28 2.04
N GLN A 54 -15.46 -2.46 2.67
CA GLN A 54 -15.77 -3.71 1.96
C GLN A 54 -17.12 -3.68 1.24
N VAL A 55 -18.16 -3.13 1.88
CA VAL A 55 -19.49 -3.02 1.26
C VAL A 55 -19.45 -2.06 0.06
N ILE A 56 -18.77 -0.92 0.20
CA ILE A 56 -18.60 0.07 -0.87
C ILE A 56 -17.86 -0.54 -2.07
N HIS A 57 -16.71 -1.17 -1.83
CA HIS A 57 -15.90 -1.75 -2.89
C HIS A 57 -16.57 -2.97 -3.55
N LYS A 58 -17.42 -3.70 -2.83
CA LYS A 58 -18.27 -4.72 -3.43
C LYS A 58 -19.22 -4.10 -4.46
N ARG A 59 -19.88 -3.00 -4.12
CA ARG A 59 -20.79 -2.30 -5.04
C ARG A 59 -20.07 -1.76 -6.28
N ILE A 60 -18.87 -1.22 -6.10
CA ILE A 60 -18.05 -0.72 -7.21
C ILE A 60 -17.70 -1.85 -8.18
N ARG A 61 -17.26 -3.01 -7.68
CA ARG A 61 -16.99 -4.20 -8.52
C ARG A 61 -18.21 -4.68 -9.30
N GLU A 62 -19.38 -4.69 -8.66
CA GLU A 62 -20.64 -5.08 -9.31
C GLU A 62 -21.00 -4.15 -10.47
N LEU A 63 -20.89 -2.83 -10.26
CA LEU A 63 -21.22 -1.83 -11.27
C LEU A 63 -20.19 -1.80 -12.40
N SER A 64 -18.90 -1.87 -12.08
CA SER A 64 -17.83 -1.84 -13.09
C SER A 64 -17.66 -3.15 -13.85
N ARG A 65 -18.33 -4.21 -13.40
CA ARG A 65 -18.22 -5.57 -13.95
C ARG A 65 -16.76 -6.05 -14.00
N SER A 66 -15.93 -5.55 -13.09
CA SER A 66 -14.52 -5.91 -12.95
C SER A 66 -14.28 -6.56 -11.59
N SER A 67 -13.57 -7.68 -11.59
CA SER A 67 -13.13 -8.37 -10.36
C SER A 67 -12.03 -7.59 -9.62
N ASP A 68 -11.24 -6.80 -10.34
CA ASP A 68 -10.22 -5.89 -9.81
C ASP A 68 -10.26 -4.55 -10.57
N PRO A 69 -11.05 -3.58 -10.12
CA PRO A 69 -11.11 -2.25 -10.74
C PRO A 69 -9.82 -1.43 -10.57
N TYR A 70 -8.88 -1.89 -9.74
CA TYR A 70 -7.66 -1.16 -9.38
C TYR A 70 -6.42 -1.74 -10.05
N LYS A 71 -6.57 -2.78 -10.88
CA LYS A 71 -5.46 -3.55 -11.43
C LYS A 71 -4.46 -2.70 -12.19
N GLU A 72 -4.92 -1.87 -13.12
CA GLU A 72 -4.05 -1.01 -13.93
C GLU A 72 -3.31 0.01 -13.06
N MET A 73 -4.00 0.58 -12.07
CA MET A 73 -3.41 1.53 -11.12
C MET A 73 -2.29 0.85 -10.31
N LYS A 74 -2.54 -0.32 -9.72
CA LYS A 74 -1.54 -1.08 -8.96
C LYS A 74 -0.32 -1.45 -9.82
N GLN A 75 -0.56 -1.87 -11.06
CA GLN A 75 0.51 -2.19 -12.01
C GLN A 75 1.37 -0.98 -12.34
N GLU A 76 0.77 0.19 -12.53
CA GLU A 76 1.49 1.44 -12.77
C GLU A 76 2.32 1.85 -11.54
N GLN A 77 1.74 1.76 -10.33
CA GLN A 77 2.44 2.05 -9.08
C GLN A 77 3.64 1.13 -8.88
N ASN A 78 3.47 -0.19 -9.08
CA ASN A 78 4.56 -1.16 -9.04
C ASN A 78 5.64 -0.84 -10.08
N ARG A 79 5.25 -0.54 -11.33
CA ARG A 79 6.19 -0.23 -12.42
C ARG A 79 7.01 1.02 -12.11
N CYS A 80 6.38 2.07 -11.59
CA CYS A 80 7.04 3.31 -11.24
C CYS A 80 8.17 3.08 -10.22
N LEU A 81 7.90 2.33 -9.15
CA LEU A 81 8.93 2.01 -8.14
C LEU A 81 9.99 1.05 -8.67
N LEU A 82 9.61 0.04 -9.47
CA LEU A 82 10.56 -0.90 -10.07
C LEU A 82 11.58 -0.21 -11.00
N GLN A 83 11.18 0.87 -11.70
CA GLN A 83 12.12 1.66 -12.52
C GLN A 83 13.25 2.29 -11.71
N MET A 84 13.00 2.60 -10.43
CA MET A 84 13.98 3.21 -9.52
C MET A 84 14.64 2.20 -8.59
N GLU A 85 14.22 0.93 -8.59
CA GLU A 85 14.66 -0.07 -7.62
C GLU A 85 16.19 -0.17 -7.54
N GLY A 86 16.88 -0.27 -8.68
CA GLY A 86 18.33 -0.37 -8.72
C GLY A 86 19.05 0.87 -8.17
N ASP A 87 18.45 2.05 -8.33
CA ASP A 87 19.02 3.32 -7.88
C ASP A 87 18.83 3.48 -6.37
N LEU A 88 17.65 3.11 -5.87
CA LEU A 88 17.34 3.04 -4.43
C LEU A 88 18.27 2.04 -3.72
N GLN A 89 18.46 0.85 -4.30
CA GLN A 89 19.38 -0.17 -3.76
C GLN A 89 20.82 0.32 -3.70
N ARG A 90 21.31 1.02 -4.75
CA ARG A 90 22.65 1.60 -4.77
C ARG A 90 22.81 2.69 -3.71
N HIS A 91 21.80 3.56 -3.56
CA HIS A 91 21.81 4.60 -2.53
C HIS A 91 21.88 4.00 -1.12
N ILE A 92 21.01 3.04 -0.83
CA ILE A 92 20.95 2.35 0.46
C ILE A 92 22.26 1.61 0.77
N SER A 93 22.79 0.87 -0.19
CA SER A 93 24.02 0.09 -0.01
C SER A 93 25.26 0.97 0.21
N GLY A 94 25.26 2.19 -0.31
CA GLY A 94 26.33 3.18 -0.09
C GLY A 94 26.19 4.01 1.19
N SER A 95 25.11 3.84 1.94
CA SER A 95 24.86 4.58 3.17
C SER A 95 25.67 4.04 4.36
N ALA A 96 25.80 4.86 5.42
CA ALA A 96 26.49 4.45 6.65
C ALA A 96 25.74 3.33 7.41
N ASN A 97 24.42 3.26 7.26
CA ASN A 97 23.58 2.23 7.86
C ASN A 97 22.50 1.78 6.85
N PRO A 98 22.81 0.81 5.97
CA PRO A 98 21.90 0.34 4.93
C PRO A 98 20.56 -0.16 5.46
N LEU A 99 20.55 -0.85 6.61
CA LEU A 99 19.32 -1.37 7.19
C LEU A 99 18.40 -0.23 7.64
N LEU A 100 18.94 0.78 8.31
CA LEU A 100 18.17 1.96 8.71
C LEU A 100 17.60 2.72 7.52
N GLU A 101 18.40 2.92 6.46
CA GLU A 101 17.91 3.60 5.25
C GLU A 101 16.83 2.79 4.52
N ALA A 102 16.93 1.45 4.51
CA ALA A 102 15.87 0.62 3.94
C ALA A 102 14.57 0.65 4.75
N ILE A 103 14.66 0.71 6.08
CA ILE A 103 13.49 0.90 6.96
C ILE A 103 12.82 2.25 6.67
N LYS A 104 13.60 3.32 6.55
CA LYS A 104 13.09 4.65 6.19
C LYS A 104 12.43 4.61 4.81
N LEU A 105 13.04 3.95 3.83
CA LEU A 105 12.48 3.80 2.49
C LEU A 105 11.13 3.07 2.53
N ALA A 106 11.02 1.95 3.25
CA ALA A 106 9.75 1.24 3.39
C ALA A 106 8.66 2.14 3.99
N GLY A 107 8.98 2.89 5.05
CA GLY A 107 8.06 3.88 5.63
C GLY A 107 7.72 5.04 4.67
N ALA A 108 8.69 5.49 3.86
CA ALA A 108 8.50 6.55 2.87
C ALA A 108 7.55 6.10 1.75
N CYS A 109 7.74 4.89 1.24
CA CYS A 109 6.90 4.33 0.20
C CYS A 109 5.42 4.25 0.64
N ASN A 110 5.16 3.97 1.92
CA ASN A 110 3.80 3.97 2.47
C ASN A 110 3.23 5.39 2.65
N ALA A 111 4.08 6.35 3.03
CA ALA A 111 3.66 7.73 3.29
C ALA A 111 3.41 8.55 2.02
N ILE A 112 3.98 8.15 0.88
CA ILE A 112 3.86 8.89 -0.38
C ILE A 112 2.55 8.53 -1.08
N ASP A 113 1.78 9.56 -1.41
CA ASP A 113 0.59 9.42 -2.24
C ASP A 113 0.99 9.08 -3.68
N MET A 114 0.72 7.84 -4.07
CA MET A 114 0.90 7.30 -5.43
C MET A 114 -0.41 7.34 -6.23
N GLY A 115 -1.47 7.94 -5.68
CA GLY A 115 -2.79 8.05 -6.26
C GLY A 115 -2.98 9.28 -7.15
N PRO A 116 -4.22 9.55 -7.59
CA PRO A 116 -4.53 10.66 -8.50
C PRO A 116 -4.23 12.05 -7.92
N THR A 117 -4.15 12.17 -6.58
CA THR A 117 -3.88 13.41 -5.85
C THR A 117 -2.41 13.60 -5.51
N ARG A 118 -1.52 12.79 -6.09
CA ARG A 118 -0.08 12.87 -5.89
C ARG A 118 0.47 14.28 -6.12
N ASN A 119 1.54 14.60 -5.40
CA ASN A 119 2.22 15.90 -5.45
C ASN A 119 3.53 15.86 -6.26
N TRP A 120 3.69 14.87 -7.13
CA TRP A 120 4.86 14.68 -7.98
C TRP A 120 4.41 14.42 -9.43
N ASP A 121 5.11 15.06 -10.37
CA ASP A 121 4.82 14.94 -11.80
C ASP A 121 5.83 14.05 -12.51
N ARG A 122 7.05 13.94 -11.96
CA ARG A 122 8.15 13.17 -12.54
C ARG A 122 8.67 12.10 -11.57
N VAL A 123 9.23 11.04 -12.14
CA VAL A 123 9.84 9.94 -11.38
C VAL A 123 11.01 10.43 -10.54
N GLU A 124 11.77 11.43 -11.01
CA GLU A 124 12.88 12.00 -10.24
C GLU A 124 12.40 12.76 -8.99
N ASP A 125 11.23 13.40 -9.05
CA ASP A 125 10.64 14.08 -7.89
C ASP A 125 10.24 13.05 -6.82
N LEU A 126 9.61 11.95 -7.25
CA LEU A 126 9.27 10.83 -6.39
C LEU A 126 10.52 10.22 -5.74
N PHE A 127 11.58 9.99 -6.53
CA PHE A 127 12.86 9.49 -6.03
C PHE A 127 13.42 10.37 -4.89
N ASN A 128 13.45 11.69 -5.11
CA ASN A 128 13.93 12.62 -4.09
C ASN A 128 13.05 12.65 -2.83
N GLN A 129 11.73 12.52 -2.98
CA GLN A 129 10.81 12.41 -1.84
C GLN A 129 11.07 11.13 -1.03
N LEU A 130 11.33 10.01 -1.70
CA LEU A 130 11.64 8.72 -1.06
C LEU A 130 12.96 8.75 -0.28
N LEU A 131 13.94 9.51 -0.74
CA LEU A 131 15.26 9.64 -0.08
C LEU A 131 15.30 10.69 1.04
N SER A 132 14.30 11.57 1.13
CA SER A 132 14.22 12.58 2.18
C SER A 132 12.80 12.67 2.75
N PRO A 133 12.26 11.56 3.26
CA PRO A 133 10.89 11.52 3.72
C PRO A 133 10.74 12.28 5.04
N ARG A 134 9.61 12.96 5.20
CA ARG A 134 9.20 13.52 6.50
C ARG A 134 8.53 12.43 7.32
N LEU A 135 9.34 11.60 7.97
CA LEU A 135 8.87 10.54 8.85
C LEU A 135 8.72 11.03 10.29
N GLY A 136 7.83 10.37 11.03
CA GLY A 136 7.73 10.52 12.48
C GLY A 136 8.89 9.84 13.22
N THR A 137 8.75 9.70 14.52
CA THR A 137 9.72 8.95 15.34
C THR A 137 9.58 7.45 15.09
N PHE A 138 10.69 6.77 14.81
CA PHE A 138 10.76 5.31 14.70
C PHE A 138 11.92 4.78 15.55
N GLN A 139 11.67 3.76 16.37
CA GLN A 139 12.68 3.13 17.22
C GLN A 139 13.38 2.01 16.44
N ALA A 140 14.34 2.40 15.59
CA ALA A 140 14.98 1.46 14.68
C ALA A 140 15.82 0.42 15.41
N GLU A 141 16.51 0.82 16.47
CA GLU A 141 17.35 -0.05 17.27
C GLU A 141 16.51 -1.16 17.94
N ASP A 142 15.38 -0.79 18.56
CA ASP A 142 14.46 -1.73 19.21
C ASP A 142 13.86 -2.72 18.19
N PHE A 143 13.53 -2.25 16.99
CA PHE A 143 13.06 -3.09 15.89
C PHE A 143 14.14 -4.10 15.46
N VAL A 144 15.37 -3.62 15.22
CA VAL A 144 16.49 -4.46 14.78
C VAL A 144 16.83 -5.51 15.84
N GLU A 145 16.88 -5.13 17.11
CA GLU A 145 17.11 -6.06 18.22
C GLU A 145 16.01 -7.14 18.27
N SER A 146 14.74 -6.72 18.20
CA SER A 146 13.60 -7.64 18.23
C SER A 146 13.63 -8.65 17.07
N VAL A 147 13.92 -8.18 15.85
CA VAL A 147 13.99 -9.06 14.67
C VAL A 147 15.20 -10.01 14.75
N SER A 148 16.33 -9.56 15.31
CA SER A 148 17.54 -10.39 15.44
C SER A 148 17.36 -11.59 16.37
N GLN A 149 16.46 -11.48 17.35
CA GLN A 149 16.13 -12.53 18.32
C GLN A 149 14.93 -13.40 17.87
N ALA A 150 14.21 -12.97 16.83
CA ALA A 150 13.03 -13.68 16.35
C ALA A 150 13.42 -14.91 15.53
N ASN A 151 12.67 -16.00 15.72
CA ASN A 151 12.76 -17.17 14.83
C ASN A 151 11.95 -16.96 13.55
N THR A 152 10.89 -16.15 13.61
CA THR A 152 9.97 -15.88 12.50
C THR A 152 9.55 -14.43 12.52
N LEU A 153 9.54 -13.79 11.35
CA LEU A 153 9.05 -12.45 11.11
C LEU A 153 7.85 -12.51 10.17
N LEU A 154 6.67 -12.14 10.66
CA LEU A 154 5.50 -11.90 9.82
C LEU A 154 5.54 -10.44 9.34
N TYR A 155 5.77 -10.25 8.04
CA TYR A 155 5.71 -8.96 7.38
C TYR A 155 4.36 -8.81 6.68
N VAL A 156 3.56 -7.81 7.06
CA VAL A 156 2.25 -7.56 6.44
C VAL A 156 2.40 -6.39 5.47
N ALA A 157 2.35 -6.67 4.17
CA ALA A 157 2.36 -5.63 3.15
C ALA A 157 1.02 -4.89 3.14
N ASP A 158 1.07 -3.60 2.82
CA ASP A 158 -0.13 -2.78 2.65
C ASP A 158 -0.43 -2.58 1.16
N ASN A 159 0.35 -1.76 0.45
CA ASN A 159 -0.02 -1.29 -0.89
C ASN A 159 0.86 -1.80 -2.06
N ALA A 160 0.28 -1.83 -3.26
CA ALA A 160 1.04 -1.87 -4.51
C ALA A 160 1.88 -0.59 -4.67
N GLY A 161 3.01 -0.70 -5.34
CA GLY A 161 4.08 0.31 -5.31
C GLY A 161 4.94 0.17 -4.05
N GLU A 162 4.34 0.28 -2.87
CA GLU A 162 5.03 0.15 -1.58
C GLU A 162 5.79 -1.16 -1.42
N ILE A 163 5.17 -2.26 -1.86
CA ILE A 163 5.76 -3.61 -1.82
C ILE A 163 7.12 -3.72 -2.53
N VAL A 164 7.49 -2.78 -3.41
CA VAL A 164 8.83 -2.69 -4.01
C VAL A 164 9.85 -2.13 -3.01
N GLY A 165 9.47 -1.15 -2.19
CA GLY A 165 10.28 -0.68 -1.05
C GLY A 165 10.45 -1.77 0.01
N ASP A 166 9.35 -2.47 0.33
CA ASP A 166 9.37 -3.61 1.25
C ASP A 166 10.34 -4.71 0.79
N LYS A 167 10.36 -4.99 -0.52
CA LYS A 167 11.29 -5.96 -1.12
C LYS A 167 12.75 -5.61 -0.83
N ILE A 168 13.13 -4.32 -0.86
CA ILE A 168 14.49 -3.90 -0.56
C ILE A 168 14.82 -4.14 0.92
N LEU A 169 13.93 -3.75 1.83
CA LEU A 169 14.08 -4.00 3.27
C LEU A 169 14.17 -5.50 3.57
N LEU A 170 13.24 -6.29 3.05
CA LEU A 170 13.18 -7.73 3.27
C LEU A 170 14.40 -8.45 2.67
N SER A 171 14.97 -7.95 1.58
CA SER A 171 16.24 -8.47 1.04
C SER A 171 17.41 -8.28 2.00
N LEU A 172 17.48 -7.13 2.69
CA LEU A 172 18.52 -6.88 3.69
C LEU A 172 18.29 -7.72 4.95
N LEU A 173 17.06 -7.75 5.47
CA LEU A 173 16.71 -8.55 6.64
C LEU A 173 17.01 -10.03 6.42
N ARG A 174 16.68 -10.58 5.23
CA ARG A 174 16.99 -11.98 4.90
C ARG A 174 18.49 -12.27 4.88
N ARG A 175 19.32 -11.30 4.51
CA ARG A 175 20.78 -11.44 4.46
C ARG A 175 21.41 -11.33 5.84
N GLU A 176 20.87 -10.45 6.68
CA GLU A 176 21.49 -10.05 7.95
C GLU A 176 20.90 -10.77 9.17
N MET A 177 19.68 -11.29 9.06
CA MET A 177 18.93 -11.93 10.13
C MET A 177 18.68 -13.40 9.86
N LYS A 178 18.49 -14.17 10.94
CA LYS A 178 18.20 -15.61 10.88
C LYS A 178 16.70 -15.94 10.82
N ALA A 179 15.85 -14.94 11.08
CA ALA A 179 14.41 -15.12 11.14
C ALA A 179 13.85 -15.62 9.80
N ASP A 180 12.96 -16.60 9.85
CA ASP A 180 12.16 -17.00 8.70
C ASP A 180 11.13 -15.91 8.40
N ILE A 181 11.14 -15.38 7.18
CA ILE A 181 10.31 -14.22 6.81
C ILE A 181 9.08 -14.70 6.04
N ILE A 182 7.91 -14.41 6.60
CA ILE A 182 6.61 -14.68 5.98
C ILE A 182 6.01 -13.36 5.54
N LEU A 183 5.75 -13.21 4.24
CA LEU A 183 5.03 -12.07 3.69
C LEU A 183 3.52 -12.36 3.61
N ALA A 184 2.72 -11.57 4.30
CA ALA A 184 1.28 -11.56 4.18
C ALA A 184 0.83 -10.41 3.27
N VAL A 185 0.00 -10.74 2.29
CA VAL A 185 -0.65 -9.82 1.35
C VAL A 185 -2.18 -10.01 1.45
N ARG A 186 -2.97 -9.15 0.81
CA ARG A 186 -4.42 -9.33 0.78
C ARG A 186 -4.83 -10.57 -0.02
N GLY A 187 -5.84 -11.26 0.50
CA GLY A 187 -6.43 -12.44 -0.15
C GLY A 187 -7.28 -12.13 -1.38
N GLY A 188 -7.53 -10.85 -1.69
CA GLY A 188 -8.22 -10.44 -2.90
C GLY A 188 -8.18 -8.92 -3.09
N PRO A 189 -8.57 -8.42 -4.28
CA PRO A 189 -8.47 -7.01 -4.62
C PRO A 189 -9.38 -6.11 -3.79
N ILE A 190 -8.77 -5.13 -3.14
CA ILE A 190 -9.44 -4.04 -2.46
C ILE A 190 -8.52 -2.82 -2.54
N LEU A 191 -9.02 -1.72 -3.11
CA LEU A 191 -8.22 -0.52 -3.32
C LEU A 191 -6.87 -0.84 -4.00
N ASN A 192 -5.81 -0.15 -3.59
CA ASN A 192 -4.45 -0.38 -4.02
C ASN A 192 -3.71 -1.41 -3.16
N ASP A 193 -4.38 -2.13 -2.25
CA ASP A 193 -3.72 -3.10 -1.40
C ASP A 193 -3.01 -4.18 -2.24
N ALA A 194 -1.79 -4.54 -1.83
CA ALA A 194 -0.99 -5.55 -2.48
C ALA A 194 -1.62 -6.94 -2.33
N THR A 195 -1.64 -7.68 -3.43
CA THR A 195 -2.10 -9.07 -3.51
C THR A 195 -0.96 -10.02 -3.88
N LEU A 196 -1.23 -11.32 -3.94
CA LEU A 196 -0.25 -12.30 -4.41
C LEU A 196 0.22 -12.00 -5.85
N GLU A 197 -0.66 -11.49 -6.72
CA GLU A 197 -0.29 -11.09 -8.08
C GLU A 197 0.77 -9.97 -8.04
N ASP A 198 0.59 -8.98 -7.16
CA ASP A 198 1.52 -7.87 -6.99
C ASP A 198 2.88 -8.36 -6.44
N ALA A 199 2.86 -9.23 -5.43
CA ALA A 199 4.08 -9.83 -4.86
C ALA A 199 4.88 -10.66 -5.88
N LEU A 200 4.19 -11.41 -6.73
CA LEU A 200 4.81 -12.15 -7.84
C LEU A 200 5.38 -11.19 -8.88
N ALA A 201 4.63 -10.16 -9.26
CA ALA A 201 5.02 -9.19 -10.28
C ALA A 201 6.29 -8.41 -9.91
N VAL A 202 6.44 -8.01 -8.64
CA VAL A 202 7.65 -7.29 -8.17
C VAL A 202 8.81 -8.24 -7.84
N GLY A 203 8.56 -9.54 -7.84
CA GLY A 203 9.57 -10.59 -7.60
C GLY A 203 9.92 -10.82 -6.13
N ILE A 204 9.14 -10.30 -5.18
CA ILE A 204 9.40 -10.48 -3.74
C ILE A 204 9.11 -11.92 -3.27
N ALA A 205 8.13 -12.61 -3.88
CA ALA A 205 7.85 -14.02 -3.56
C ALA A 205 9.08 -14.92 -3.82
N ARG A 206 9.76 -14.71 -4.96
CA ARG A 206 10.99 -15.43 -5.31
C ARG A 206 12.12 -15.15 -4.32
N LEU A 207 12.24 -13.91 -3.84
CA LEU A 207 13.23 -13.52 -2.84
C LEU A 207 13.05 -14.30 -1.53
N LEU A 208 11.81 -14.50 -1.11
CA LEU A 208 11.49 -15.17 0.15
C LEU A 208 11.50 -16.71 0.04
N GLY A 209 11.47 -17.25 -1.18
CA GLY A 209 11.45 -18.69 -1.43
C GLY A 209 10.06 -19.31 -1.30
N SER A 210 9.03 -18.50 -1.54
CA SER A 210 7.60 -18.86 -1.48
C SER A 210 7.00 -19.08 -2.86
#